data_AF-A0A5D2LAL2-F1
#
_entry.id   AF-A0A5D2LAL2-F1
#
_cell.length_a   1.000
_cell.length_b   1.000
_cell.length_c   1.000
_cell.angle_alpha   90.00
_cell.angle_beta   90.00
_cell.angle_gamma   90.00
#
_symmetry.space_group_name_H-M   'P 1'
#
loop_
_entity.id
_entity.type
_entity.pdbx_description
1 polymer ?
#
loop_
_entity_poly.entity_id
_entity_poly.type
_entity_poly.pdbx_seq_one_letter_code
_entity_poly.pdbx_strand_id
1 'polypeptide(L)'
;MGCVTYVTRDGSDQPQPRMAFTRDALLIRGCGRTDFQGGSSQQLYKSVHSQIFTLPKETLLYLAHDYKGFSVTTVGEEMLYNPSLTKDE
;
A
#
# COMPACT_ATOMS: atom_id res chain seq x y z
N MET A 1 9.35 -10.70 8.10
CA MET A 1 8.64 -11.66 7.20
C MET A 1 7.20 -11.83 7.68
N GLY A 2 6.20 -11.69 6.81
CA GLY A 2 4.80 -12.04 7.14
C GLY A 2 3.73 -10.98 6.84
N CYS A 3 4.09 -9.81 6.29
CA CYS A 3 3.09 -8.85 5.85
C CYS A 3 2.38 -9.36 4.59
N VAL A 4 1.05 -9.36 4.63
CA VAL A 4 0.17 -9.73 3.52
C VAL A 4 -0.78 -8.56 3.28
N THR A 5 -1.02 -8.26 2.01
CA THR A 5 -2.07 -7.33 1.59
C THR A 5 -3.27 -8.14 1.10
N TYR A 6 -4.45 -7.89 1.65
CA TYR A 6 -5.69 -8.50 1.16
C TYR A 6 -6.32 -7.58 0.12
N VAL A 7 -6.73 -8.12 -1.03
CA VAL A 7 -7.37 -7.32 -2.09
C VAL A 7 -8.72 -7.95 -2.42
N THR A 8 -9.75 -7.11 -2.61
CA THR A 8 -11.04 -7.59 -3.12
C THR A 8 -10.84 -8.29 -4.46
N ARG A 9 -11.66 -9.33 -4.71
CA ARG A 9 -11.60 -10.07 -5.97
C ARG A 9 -11.97 -9.17 -7.14
N ASP A 10 -11.55 -9.58 -8.32
CA ASP A 10 -12.06 -9.05 -9.57
C ASP A 10 -13.40 -9.73 -9.91
N GLY A 11 -14.30 -9.01 -10.57
CA GLY A 11 -15.65 -9.48 -10.90
C GLY A 11 -16.69 -8.36 -10.92
N SER A 12 -17.73 -8.52 -11.74
CA SER A 12 -18.84 -7.56 -11.83
C SER A 12 -19.76 -7.57 -10.61
N ASP A 13 -19.72 -8.65 -9.82
CA ASP A 13 -20.43 -8.84 -8.56
C ASP A 13 -19.61 -8.40 -7.33
N GLN A 14 -18.39 -7.90 -7.54
CA GLN A 14 -17.49 -7.47 -6.48
C GLN A 14 -17.48 -5.95 -6.31
N PRO A 15 -17.05 -5.42 -5.15
CA PRO A 15 -16.96 -3.99 -4.92
C PRO A 15 -16.05 -3.28 -5.93
N GLN A 16 -16.53 -2.15 -6.46
CA GLN A 16 -15.78 -1.26 -7.34
C GLN A 16 -15.80 0.18 -6.77
N PRO A 17 -14.65 0.90 -6.74
CA PRO A 17 -13.32 0.43 -7.11
C PRO A 17 -12.81 -0.67 -6.16
N ARG A 18 -11.83 -1.45 -6.60
CA ARG A 18 -11.21 -2.49 -5.76
C ARG A 18 -10.65 -1.88 -4.48
N MET A 19 -10.58 -2.69 -3.43
CA MET A 19 -10.03 -2.28 -2.13
C MET A 19 -8.87 -3.19 -1.76
N ALA A 20 -7.76 -2.60 -1.30
CA ALA A 20 -6.60 -3.31 -0.78
C ALA A 20 -6.33 -2.89 0.67
N PHE A 21 -6.16 -3.88 1.54
CA PHE A 21 -5.87 -3.71 2.96
C PHE A 21 -4.38 -3.92 3.18
N THR A 22 -3.59 -2.84 3.20
CA THR A 22 -2.12 -2.84 3.09
C THR A 22 -1.39 -3.03 4.42
N ARG A 23 -2.12 -3.03 5.54
CA ARG A 23 -1.56 -3.03 6.90
C ARG A 23 -0.53 -1.92 7.06
N ASP A 24 0.71 -2.26 7.40
CA ASP A 24 1.83 -1.33 7.55
C ASP A 24 2.78 -1.34 6.35
N ALA A 25 2.51 -2.09 5.29
CA ALA A 25 3.39 -2.11 4.11
C ALA A 25 3.36 -0.75 3.38
N LEU A 26 2.17 -0.17 3.26
CA LEU A 26 1.96 1.16 2.73
C LEU A 26 1.07 1.93 3.70
N LEU A 27 1.46 3.18 4.00
CA LEU A 27 0.70 4.14 4.80
C LEU A 27 0.35 5.37 3.94
N ILE A 28 -0.58 6.24 4.38
CA ILE A 28 -0.94 7.45 3.61
C ILE A 28 0.26 8.39 3.65
N ARG A 29 0.85 8.64 2.47
CA ARG A 29 2.09 9.40 2.32
C ARG A 29 3.26 8.83 3.15
N GLY A 30 3.32 7.50 3.32
CA GLY A 30 4.39 6.85 4.05
C GLY A 30 4.45 5.34 3.90
N CYS A 31 5.24 4.68 4.74
CA CYS A 31 5.32 3.24 4.85
C CYS A 31 5.70 2.84 6.27
N GLY A 32 5.47 1.58 6.65
CA GLY A 32 5.90 1.04 7.93
C GLY A 32 7.42 0.99 8.06
N ARG A 33 7.88 0.93 9.30
CA ARG A 33 9.30 0.78 9.63
C ARG A 33 9.83 -0.59 9.22
N THR A 34 11.11 -0.68 8.93
CA THR A 34 11.77 -1.91 8.40
C THR A 34 12.97 -2.36 9.22
N ASP A 35 13.26 -1.68 10.33
CA ASP A 35 14.42 -1.90 11.20
C ASP A 35 14.17 -2.90 12.35
N PHE A 36 12.94 -3.40 12.51
CA PHE A 36 12.55 -4.40 13.50
C PHE A 36 11.90 -5.62 12.83
N GLN A 37 11.68 -6.70 13.59
CA GLN A 37 10.96 -7.92 13.14
C GLN A 37 11.53 -8.60 11.88
N GLY A 38 12.82 -8.40 11.60
CA GLY A 38 13.46 -8.88 10.38
C GLY A 38 12.87 -8.22 9.12
N GLY A 39 12.52 -6.93 9.21
CA GLY A 39 12.13 -6.11 8.07
C GLY A 39 13.32 -5.81 7.15
N SER A 40 13.01 -5.35 5.94
CA SER A 40 13.99 -4.89 4.96
C SER A 40 13.36 -3.82 4.08
N SER A 41 13.99 -2.63 4.01
CA SER A 41 13.52 -1.54 3.16
C SER A 41 13.51 -1.93 1.68
N GLN A 42 14.52 -2.67 1.23
CA GLN A 42 14.59 -3.16 -0.13
C GLN A 42 13.46 -4.16 -0.42
N GLN A 43 13.17 -5.08 0.52
CA GLN A 43 12.07 -6.02 0.35
C GLN A 43 10.72 -5.30 0.33
N LEU A 44 10.53 -4.33 1.23
CA LEU A 44 9.31 -3.52 1.31
C LEU A 44 9.08 -2.77 -0.01
N TYR A 45 10.11 -2.08 -0.52
CA TYR A 45 10.05 -1.34 -1.78
C TYR A 45 9.64 -2.26 -2.94
N LYS A 46 10.33 -3.39 -3.11
CA LYS A 46 10.02 -4.38 -4.15
C LYS A 46 8.61 -4.94 -4.02
N SER A 47 8.15 -5.23 -2.80
CA SER A 47 6.79 -5.73 -2.56
C SER A 47 5.72 -4.69 -2.91
N VAL A 48 5.88 -3.43 -2.49
CA VAL A 48 4.92 -2.37 -2.83
C VAL A 48 4.85 -2.18 -4.34
N HIS A 49 6.00 -2.03 -5.01
CA HIS A 49 6.06 -1.76 -6.45
C HIS A 49 5.53 -2.91 -7.30
N SER A 50 5.79 -4.17 -6.92
CA SER A 50 5.34 -5.33 -7.70
C SER A 50 3.92 -5.80 -7.39
N GLN A 51 3.40 -5.55 -6.18
CA GLN A 51 2.11 -6.10 -5.73
C GLN A 51 1.01 -5.05 -5.55
N ILE A 52 1.35 -3.84 -5.12
CA ILE A 52 0.36 -2.78 -4.80
C ILE A 52 0.27 -1.77 -5.94
N PHE A 53 1.41 -1.27 -6.44
CA PHE A 53 1.43 -0.29 -7.53
C PHE A 53 1.11 -0.88 -8.90
N THR A 54 0.91 -2.19 -8.99
CA THR A 54 0.39 -2.89 -10.17
C THR A 54 -1.14 -2.98 -10.19
N LEU A 55 -1.83 -2.60 -9.11
CA LEU A 55 -3.29 -2.53 -9.05
C LEU A 55 -3.81 -1.30 -9.83
N PRO A 56 -5.10 -1.28 -10.26
CA PRO A 56 -5.71 -0.10 -10.86
C PRO A 56 -5.56 1.14 -9.99
N LYS A 57 -5.34 2.31 -10.61
CA LYS A 57 -4.98 3.56 -9.89
C LYS A 57 -6.07 4.00 -8.91
N GLU A 58 -7.32 3.73 -9.22
CA GLU A 58 -8.50 4.01 -8.43
C GLU A 58 -8.70 3.06 -7.24
N THR A 59 -7.88 2.00 -7.12
CA THR A 59 -7.97 1.05 -6.02
C THR A 59 -7.78 1.78 -4.69
N LEU A 60 -8.74 1.62 -3.79
CA LEU A 60 -8.73 2.19 -2.46
C LEU A 60 -7.74 1.42 -1.57
N LEU A 61 -6.87 2.14 -0.87
CA LEU A 61 -5.90 1.59 0.06
C LEU A 61 -6.34 1.89 1.49
N TYR A 62 -6.67 0.84 2.23
CA TYR A 62 -6.99 0.87 3.66
C TYR A 62 -5.84 0.29 4.46
N LEU A 63 -5.41 1.02 5.48
CA LEU A 63 -4.12 0.84 6.14
C LEU A 63 -4.37 0.58 7.63
N ALA A 64 -3.44 -0.06 8.31
CA ALA A 64 -3.65 -0.42 9.72
C ALA A 64 -3.61 0.80 10.65
N HIS A 65 -2.83 1.81 10.29
CA HIS A 65 -2.61 3.00 11.10
C HIS A 65 -2.64 4.25 10.24
N ASP A 66 -3.21 5.32 10.79
CA ASP A 66 -3.02 6.69 10.32
C ASP A 66 -2.86 7.59 11.54
N TYR A 67 -1.96 8.58 11.43
CA TYR A 67 -1.60 9.48 12.53
C TYR A 67 -2.00 10.94 12.26
N LYS A 68 -2.77 11.18 11.19
CA LYS A 68 -3.14 12.52 10.69
C LYS A 68 -4.65 12.70 10.49
N GLY A 69 -5.46 11.71 10.84
CA GLY A 69 -6.92 11.72 10.71
C GLY A 69 -7.43 11.31 9.33
N PHE A 70 -6.59 10.72 8.48
CA PHE A 70 -7.01 10.18 7.18
C PHE A 70 -7.49 8.74 7.30
N SER A 71 -8.44 8.35 6.44
CA SER A 71 -9.04 7.01 6.49
C SER A 71 -8.73 6.14 5.28
N VAL A 72 -8.43 6.74 4.12
CA VAL A 72 -8.22 6.04 2.84
C VAL A 72 -7.38 6.89 1.90
N THR A 73 -6.59 6.24 1.04
CA THR A 73 -5.88 6.82 -0.12
C THR A 73 -6.11 5.93 -1.34
N THR A 74 -5.52 6.26 -2.48
CA THR A 74 -5.56 5.40 -3.68
C THR A 74 -4.17 5.00 -4.14
N VAL A 75 -4.09 3.93 -4.94
CA VAL A 75 -2.85 3.52 -5.60
C VAL A 75 -2.26 4.67 -6.42
N GLY A 76 -3.09 5.34 -7.21
CA GLY A 76 -2.67 6.45 -8.06
C GLY A 76 -2.12 7.63 -7.26
N GLU A 77 -2.75 7.98 -6.14
CA GLU A 77 -2.24 9.04 -5.27
C GLU A 77 -0.88 8.69 -4.64
N GLU A 78 -0.70 7.46 -4.14
CA GLU A 78 0.55 7.08 -3.48
C GLU A 78 1.70 6.89 -4.48
N MET A 79 1.41 6.48 -5.72
CA MET A 79 2.40 6.47 -6.80
C MET A 79 2.92 7.88 -7.15
N LEU A 80 2.17 8.93 -6.85
CA LEU A 80 2.54 10.32 -7.16
C LEU A 80 3.12 11.05 -5.94
N TYR A 81 2.56 10.81 -4.75
CA TYR A 81 2.77 11.68 -3.59
C TYR A 81 3.42 10.98 -2.39
N ASN A 82 3.74 9.69 -2.45
CA ASN A 82 4.42 9.01 -1.34
C ASN A 82 5.91 9.42 -1.27
N PRO A 83 6.35 10.19 -0.26
CA PRO A 83 7.67 10.80 -0.23
C PRO A 83 8.83 9.80 -0.13
N SER A 84 8.55 8.55 0.26
CA SER A 84 9.55 7.49 0.40
C SER A 84 9.50 6.50 -0.76
N LEU A 85 8.31 6.13 -1.22
CA LEU A 85 8.11 5.05 -2.19
C LEU A 85 8.15 5.53 -3.65
N THR A 86 8.17 6.83 -3.90
CA THR A 86 8.34 7.41 -5.25
C THR A 86 9.78 7.78 -5.60
N LYS A 87 10.73 7.51 -4.69
CA LYS A 87 12.16 7.72 -4.94
C LYS A 87 12.73 6.50 -5.68
N ASP A 88 13.67 6.76 -6.58
CA ASP A 88 14.49 5.70 -7.17
C ASP A 88 15.34 5.03 -6.09
N GLU A 89 15.55 3.71 -6.22
CA GLU A 89 16.39 2.90 -5.31
C GLU A 89 17.88 3.25 -5.46
#